data_AF-A0A4Y2C331-F1
#
_entry.id   AF-A0A4Y2C331-F1
#
_cell.length_a   1.000
_cell.length_b   1.000
_cell.length_c   1.000
_cell.angle_alpha   90.00
_cell.angle_beta   90.00
_cell.angle_gamma   90.00
#
_symmetry.space_group_name_H-M   'P 1'
#
loop_
_entity.id
_entity.type
_entity.pdbx_description
1 polymer ?
#
loop_
_entity_poly.entity_id
_entity_poly.type
_entity_poly.pdbx_seq_one_letter_code
_entity_poly.pdbx_strand_id
1 'polypeptide(L)'
;MLRNPSIIIFDIKEELTSEEFMENIKTQNDELAEDKIEVRKKFLSRNGKNWIHSLNPVSFMKKKSNVMKKKRINLNWARLSFRENLRVIQCFQCARYGHIAKNYTNSEFKDEGICLKCGEMGHKETRGDKETPNCINCFQHNSKFGTRYNFDHPASDKKCKIREKEIELQKSHSNYG
;
A
#
# COMPACT_ATOMS: atom_id res chain seq x y z
N MET A 1 4.70 17.32 10.19
CA MET A 1 3.98 16.58 11.26
C MET A 1 3.91 15.11 10.89
N LEU A 2 4.33 14.21 11.78
CA LEU A 2 4.26 12.76 11.58
C LEU A 2 2.80 12.29 11.67
N ARG A 3 2.43 11.26 10.88
CA ARG A 3 1.07 10.71 10.88
C ARG A 3 0.96 9.52 11.82
N ASN A 4 -0.14 9.42 12.57
CA ASN A 4 -0.41 8.17 13.30
C ASN A 4 -0.52 6.99 12.32
N PRO A 5 -0.04 5.79 12.73
CA PRO A 5 -0.07 4.60 11.90
C PRO A 5 -1.52 4.25 11.61
N SER A 6 -1.71 3.53 10.51
CA SER A 6 -3.04 3.10 10.10
C SER A 6 -3.03 1.69 9.56
N ILE A 7 -4.16 1.03 9.69
CA ILE A 7 -4.44 -0.24 9.04
C ILE A 7 -5.52 -0.04 7.98
N ILE A 8 -5.52 -0.93 7.00
CA ILE A 8 -6.61 -1.08 6.05
C ILE A 8 -7.22 -2.47 6.26
N ILE A 9 -8.53 -2.50 6.47
CA ILE A 9 -9.35 -3.71 6.57
C ILE A 9 -10.08 -3.87 5.25
N PHE A 10 -10.01 -5.08 4.69
CA PHE A 10 -10.50 -5.37 3.34
C PHE A 10 -11.86 -6.06 3.35
N ASP A 11 -12.60 -5.84 2.26
CA ASP A 11 -13.77 -6.63 1.88
C ASP A 11 -14.89 -6.65 2.94
N ILE A 12 -15.11 -5.52 3.62
CA ILE A 12 -16.24 -5.33 4.54
C ILE A 12 -17.52 -5.29 3.70
N LYS A 13 -18.35 -6.32 3.83
CA LYS A 13 -19.62 -6.45 3.09
C LYS A 13 -20.81 -5.87 3.83
N GLU A 14 -20.71 -5.78 5.15
CA GLU A 14 -21.78 -5.31 6.01
C GLU A 14 -21.94 -3.79 5.91
N GLU A 15 -23.19 -3.35 5.95
CA GLU A 15 -23.52 -1.94 6.10
C GLU A 15 -23.47 -1.60 7.57
N LEU A 16 -22.33 -1.07 8.01
CA LEU A 16 -22.08 -0.69 9.39
C LEU A 16 -21.91 0.83 9.50
N THR A 17 -22.46 1.40 10.57
CA THR A 17 -22.08 2.73 11.05
C THR A 17 -20.63 2.70 11.57
N SER A 18 -20.06 3.88 11.81
CA SER A 18 -18.71 3.93 12.39
C SER A 18 -18.71 3.44 13.84
N GLU A 19 -19.81 3.67 14.55
CA GLU A 19 -20.04 3.33 15.95
C GLU A 19 -20.17 1.81 16.12
N GLU A 20 -21.04 1.16 15.35
CA GLU A 20 -21.19 -0.31 15.37
C GLU A 20 -19.90 -1.01 15.00
N PHE A 21 -19.20 -0.51 13.98
CA PHE A 21 -17.91 -1.05 13.58
C PHE A 21 -16.91 -1.01 14.75
N MET A 22 -16.85 0.12 15.44
CA MET A 22 -15.93 0.34 16.55
C MET A 22 -16.23 -0.56 17.75
N GLU A 23 -17.51 -0.72 18.08
CA GLU A 23 -17.97 -1.62 19.14
C GLU A 23 -17.62 -3.07 18.82
N ASN A 24 -17.97 -3.55 17.62
CA ASN A 24 -17.74 -4.94 17.22
C ASN A 24 -16.25 -5.28 17.13
N ILE A 25 -15.42 -4.38 16.58
CA ILE A 25 -13.97 -4.59 16.53
C ILE A 25 -13.37 -4.71 17.94
N LYS A 26 -13.80 -3.87 18.88
CA LYS A 26 -13.24 -3.87 20.25
C LYS A 26 -13.67 -5.08 21.06
N THR A 27 -14.92 -5.51 20.90
CA THR A 27 -15.48 -6.65 21.66
C THR A 27 -15.00 -8.00 21.14
N GLN A 28 -14.71 -8.13 19.85
CA GLN A 28 -14.35 -9.41 19.22
C GLN A 28 -12.85 -9.62 19.04
N ASN A 29 -12.04 -8.61 19.37
CA ASN A 29 -10.58 -8.65 19.26
C ASN A 29 -9.98 -8.03 20.52
N ASP A 30 -9.66 -8.86 21.52
CA ASP A 30 -9.11 -8.43 22.82
C ASP A 30 -7.90 -7.51 22.67
N GLU A 31 -7.08 -7.80 21.68
CA GLU A 31 -5.94 -6.99 21.29
C GLU A 31 -6.28 -5.55 20.89
N LEU A 32 -7.53 -5.20 20.59
CA LEU A 32 -7.98 -3.87 20.17
C LEU A 32 -8.95 -3.22 21.17
N ALA A 33 -9.33 -3.90 22.26
CA ALA A 33 -10.35 -3.45 23.21
C ALA A 33 -10.08 -2.04 23.75
N GLU A 34 -8.84 -1.77 24.17
CA GLU A 34 -8.44 -0.48 24.75
C GLU A 34 -7.97 0.56 23.70
N ASP A 35 -7.97 0.22 22.41
CA ASP A 35 -7.41 1.11 21.40
C ASP A 35 -8.31 2.28 21.05
N LYS A 36 -7.69 3.44 20.89
CA LYS A 36 -8.33 4.55 20.16
C LYS A 36 -8.17 4.30 18.67
N ILE A 37 -9.24 3.80 18.06
CA ILE A 37 -9.35 3.55 16.62
C ILE A 37 -10.21 4.66 16.01
N GLU A 38 -9.78 5.24 14.90
CA GLU A 38 -10.51 6.32 14.21
C GLU A 38 -10.67 5.96 12.73
N VAL A 39 -11.87 6.09 12.18
CA VAL A 39 -12.12 5.85 10.76
C VAL A 39 -11.59 7.03 9.94
N ARG A 40 -10.60 6.79 9.09
CA ARG A 40 -10.01 7.83 8.22
C ARG A 40 -10.66 7.90 6.85
N LYS A 41 -10.95 6.74 6.25
CA LYS A 41 -11.48 6.68 4.88
C LYS A 41 -12.22 5.37 4.64
N LYS A 42 -13.33 5.44 3.90
CA LYS A 42 -14.08 4.30 3.38
C LYS A 42 -14.09 4.39 1.85
N PHE A 43 -13.91 3.28 1.14
CA PHE A 43 -14.02 3.26 -0.32
C PHE A 43 -14.41 1.89 -0.85
N LEU A 44 -15.08 1.86 -2.00
CA LEU A 44 -15.50 0.63 -2.66
C LEU A 44 -14.30 -0.15 -3.19
N SER A 45 -14.44 -1.47 -3.16
CA SER A 45 -13.53 -2.44 -3.73
C SER A 45 -14.33 -3.49 -4.51
N ARG A 46 -13.64 -4.40 -5.20
CA ARG A 46 -14.30 -5.44 -6.01
C ARG A 46 -15.23 -6.34 -5.19
N ASN A 47 -14.90 -6.60 -3.92
CA ASN A 47 -15.58 -7.61 -3.09
C ASN A 47 -16.31 -7.02 -1.87
N GLY A 48 -16.44 -5.69 -1.78
CA GLY A 48 -17.03 -4.99 -0.64
C GLY A 48 -16.42 -3.61 -0.44
N LYS A 49 -16.32 -3.15 0.81
CA LYS A 49 -15.72 -1.86 1.17
C LYS A 49 -14.38 -2.06 1.87
N ASN A 50 -13.41 -1.22 1.53
CA ASN A 50 -12.13 -1.14 2.23
C ASN A 50 -12.13 0.08 3.15
N TRP A 51 -11.80 -0.14 4.42
CA TRP A 51 -11.82 0.91 5.44
C TRP A 51 -10.42 1.11 6.00
N ILE A 52 -10.00 2.37 6.08
CA ILE A 52 -8.72 2.78 6.66
C ILE A 52 -8.97 3.35 8.04
N HIS A 53 -8.23 2.84 9.03
CA HIS A 53 -8.34 3.24 10.43
C HIS A 53 -7.01 3.74 10.98
N SER A 54 -6.99 4.89 11.64
CA SER A 54 -5.85 5.27 12.49
C SER A 54 -5.83 4.41 13.74
N LEU A 55 -4.63 4.13 14.22
CA LEU A 55 -4.38 3.52 15.52
C LEU A 55 -3.47 4.42 16.35
N ASN A 56 -3.59 4.32 17.68
CA ASN A 56 -2.63 4.94 18.58
C ASN A 56 -1.23 4.34 18.34
N PRO A 57 -0.17 5.16 18.21
CA PRO A 57 1.21 4.70 17.99
C PRO A 57 1.72 3.65 18.97
N VAL A 58 1.53 3.88 20.28
CA VAL A 58 2.03 3.02 21.36
C VAL A 58 1.35 1.65 21.30
N SER A 59 0.03 1.65 21.14
CA SER A 59 -0.74 0.43 20.96
C SER A 59 -0.32 -0.33 19.71
N PHE A 60 -0.16 0.38 18.61
CA PHE A 60 0.23 -0.20 17.33
C PHE A 60 1.59 -0.90 17.42
N MET A 61 2.58 -0.29 18.07
CA MET A 61 3.90 -0.89 18.24
C MET A 61 3.90 -2.14 19.12
N LYS A 62 3.22 -2.10 20.28
CA LYS A 62 3.06 -3.27 21.16
C LYS A 62 2.43 -4.45 20.43
N LYS A 63 1.51 -4.16 19.51
CA LYS A 63 0.68 -5.15 18.80
C LYS A 63 1.25 -5.53 17.44
N LYS A 64 2.26 -4.80 16.93
CA LYS A 64 2.93 -5.06 15.66
C LYS A 64 3.47 -6.49 15.57
N SER A 65 3.92 -7.06 16.67
CA SER A 65 4.42 -8.44 16.73
C SER A 65 3.32 -9.49 16.81
N ASN A 66 2.12 -9.18 17.32
CA ASN A 66 1.07 -10.17 17.59
C ASN A 66 -0.10 -10.06 16.60
N VAL A 67 -0.68 -8.89 16.46
CA VAL A 67 -1.87 -8.62 15.62
C VAL A 67 -1.49 -8.65 14.15
N MET A 68 -0.38 -8.00 13.76
CA MET A 68 0.07 -8.04 12.35
C MET A 68 0.60 -9.40 11.91
N LYS A 69 0.97 -10.31 12.82
CA LYS A 69 1.29 -11.69 12.46
C LYS A 69 0.03 -12.46 12.07
N LYS A 70 -1.07 -12.29 12.82
CA LYS A 70 -2.35 -12.94 12.54
C LYS A 70 -2.95 -12.48 11.20
N LYS A 71 -2.77 -11.21 10.82
CA LYS A 71 -3.30 -10.59 9.57
C LYS A 71 -4.82 -10.77 9.36
N ARG A 72 -5.53 -11.09 10.45
CA ARG A 72 -6.96 -11.38 10.47
C ARG A 72 -7.60 -10.66 11.64
N ILE A 73 -8.76 -10.08 11.41
CA ILE A 73 -9.56 -9.38 12.41
C ILE A 73 -10.98 -9.92 12.35
N ASN A 74 -11.59 -10.12 13.51
CA ASN A 74 -13.00 -10.53 13.59
C ASN A 74 -13.87 -9.27 13.52
N LEU A 75 -14.92 -9.34 12.71
CA LEU A 75 -15.96 -8.31 12.62
C LEU A 75 -17.28 -9.02 12.39
N ASN A 76 -18.15 -8.99 13.40
CA ASN A 76 -19.38 -9.76 13.46
C ASN A 76 -19.15 -11.24 13.15
N TRP A 77 -19.80 -11.74 12.10
CA TRP A 77 -19.69 -13.13 11.67
C TRP A 77 -18.58 -13.34 10.63
N ALA A 78 -17.77 -12.30 10.37
CA ALA A 78 -16.73 -12.32 9.35
C ALA A 78 -15.32 -12.30 9.96
N ARG A 79 -14.41 -13.03 9.30
CA ARG A 79 -12.97 -12.99 9.57
C ARG A 79 -12.23 -12.30 8.44
N LEU A 80 -12.04 -11.00 8.59
CA LEU A 80 -11.53 -10.12 7.54
C LEU A 80 -10.01 -10.09 7.52
N SER A 81 -9.44 -9.84 6.34
CA SER A 81 -8.02 -9.59 6.22
C SER A 81 -7.73 -8.11 6.45
N PHE A 82 -6.58 -7.83 7.06
CA PHE A 82 -6.11 -6.46 7.20
C PHE A 82 -4.59 -6.40 7.03
N ARG A 83 -4.07 -5.20 6.77
CA ARG A 83 -2.63 -4.94 6.75
C ARG A 83 -2.33 -3.52 7.20
N GLU A 84 -1.07 -3.28 7.52
CA GLU A 84 -0.56 -1.91 7.66
C GLU A 84 -0.82 -1.10 6.38
N ASN A 85 -1.39 0.09 6.53
CA ASN A 85 -1.68 0.98 5.44
C ASN A 85 -0.43 1.82 5.07
N LEU A 86 0.56 1.14 4.49
CA LEU A 86 1.72 1.77 3.85
C LEU A 86 1.42 1.99 2.37
N ARG A 87 0.87 3.17 2.05
CA ARG A 87 0.41 3.49 0.70
C ARG A 87 1.57 3.95 -0.18
N VAL A 88 2.34 2.98 -0.71
CA VAL A 88 3.27 3.23 -1.81
C VAL A 88 2.50 3.19 -3.12
N ILE A 89 2.28 4.38 -3.70
CA ILE A 89 1.56 4.55 -4.96
C ILE A 89 2.56 4.48 -6.10
N GLN A 90 2.29 3.66 -7.12
CA GLN A 90 3.03 3.64 -8.37
C GLN A 90 2.17 4.17 -9.50
N CYS A 91 2.73 5.07 -10.30
CA CYS A 91 2.07 5.64 -11.46
C CYS A 91 2.12 4.64 -12.62
N PHE A 92 0.96 4.27 -13.16
CA PHE A 92 0.86 3.38 -14.32
C PHE A 92 1.26 4.04 -15.65
N GLN A 93 1.46 5.36 -15.67
CA GLN A 93 1.90 6.08 -16.87
C GLN A 93 3.43 6.15 -16.99
N CYS A 94 4.12 6.43 -15.88
CA CYS A 94 5.57 6.67 -15.89
C CYS A 94 6.37 5.69 -15.02
N ALA A 95 5.72 4.66 -14.46
CA ALA A 95 6.29 3.66 -13.55
C ALA A 95 6.87 4.17 -12.21
N ARG A 96 6.97 5.50 -12.01
CA ARG A 96 7.53 6.11 -10.79
C ARG A 96 6.58 6.03 -9.60
N TYR A 97 7.16 6.10 -8.40
CA TYR A 97 6.40 6.15 -7.16
C TYR A 97 5.94 7.57 -6.78
N GLY A 98 4.96 7.65 -5.88
CA GLY A 98 4.53 8.90 -5.23
C GLY A 98 3.28 9.57 -5.83
N HIS A 99 2.83 9.17 -7.02
CA HIS A 99 1.63 9.73 -7.64
C HIS A 99 0.83 8.70 -8.44
N ILE A 100 -0.45 9.00 -8.69
CA ILE A 100 -1.33 8.21 -9.56
C ILE A 100 -1.26 8.76 -10.99
N ALA A 101 -1.58 7.92 -11.98
CA ALA A 101 -1.62 8.32 -13.39
C ALA A 101 -2.54 9.53 -13.66
N LYS A 102 -3.66 9.66 -12.94
CA LYS A 102 -4.55 10.82 -13.03
C LYS A 102 -3.86 12.16 -12.70
N ASN A 103 -2.82 12.14 -11.87
CA ASN A 103 -2.08 13.32 -11.45
C ASN A 103 -0.77 13.49 -12.25
N TYR A 104 -0.57 12.69 -13.29
CA TYR A 104 0.58 12.82 -14.19
C TYR A 104 0.31 13.96 -15.17
N THR A 105 1.14 15.00 -15.12
CA THR A 105 0.97 16.23 -15.91
C THR A 105 2.03 16.43 -16.99
N ASN A 106 3.10 15.65 -16.97
CA ASN A 106 4.17 15.75 -17.95
C ASN A 106 3.71 15.17 -19.31
N SER A 107 4.16 15.74 -20.42
CA SER A 107 3.82 15.29 -21.78
C SER A 107 4.67 14.12 -22.26
N GLU A 108 5.77 13.80 -21.57
CA GLU A 108 6.78 12.81 -21.96
C GLU A 108 6.18 11.42 -22.29
N PHE A 109 5.10 11.02 -21.61
CA PHE A 109 4.51 9.68 -21.77
C PHE A 109 3.02 9.71 -22.14
N LYS A 110 2.50 10.78 -22.77
CA LYS A 110 1.05 11.05 -22.84
C LYS A 110 0.18 9.96 -23.48
N ASP A 111 0.68 9.27 -24.51
CA ASP A 111 -0.17 8.36 -25.31
C ASP A 111 -0.13 6.92 -24.80
N GLU A 112 1.06 6.33 -24.66
CA GLU A 112 1.18 4.89 -24.38
C GLU A 112 1.77 4.56 -23.00
N GLY A 113 2.44 5.52 -22.36
CA GLY A 113 3.10 5.29 -21.08
C GLY A 113 4.43 4.54 -21.21
N ILE A 114 4.96 4.13 -20.06
CA ILE A 114 6.07 3.20 -19.94
C ILE A 114 5.52 1.80 -19.62
N CYS A 115 6.02 0.78 -20.30
CA CYS A 115 5.76 -0.61 -19.93
C CYS A 115 6.32 -0.90 -18.53
N LEU A 116 5.46 -1.31 -17.60
CA LEU A 116 5.88 -1.65 -16.24
C LEU A 116 6.78 -2.88 -16.17
N LYS A 117 6.89 -3.66 -17.24
CA LYS A 117 7.72 -4.86 -17.30
C LYS A 117 9.13 -4.57 -17.80
N CYS A 118 9.29 -3.99 -18.99
CA CYS A 118 10.59 -3.75 -19.61
C CYS A 118 11.08 -2.29 -19.52
N GLY A 119 10.26 -1.35 -19.03
CA GLY A 119 10.66 0.05 -18.88
C GLY A 119 10.72 0.85 -20.19
N GLU A 120 10.34 0.25 -21.32
CA GLU A 120 10.32 0.91 -22.63
C GLU A 120 8.99 1.64 -22.90
N MET A 121 9.04 2.59 -23.82
CA MET A 121 7.86 3.26 -24.38
C MET A 121 7.33 2.48 -25.59
N GLY A 122 6.16 2.82 -26.11
CA GLY A 122 5.62 2.18 -27.31
C GLY A 122 4.64 1.04 -27.05
N HIS A 123 4.48 0.62 -25.78
CA HIS A 123 3.52 -0.40 -25.38
C HIS A 123 3.27 -0.40 -23.86
N LYS A 124 2.21 -1.10 -23.45
CA LYS A 124 1.89 -1.39 -22.05
C LYS A 124 2.18 -2.86 -21.74
N GLU A 125 2.43 -3.16 -20.46
CA GLU A 125 2.54 -4.54 -19.99
C GLU A 125 1.24 -5.31 -20.30
N THR A 126 1.35 -6.41 -21.04
CA THR A 126 0.24 -7.29 -21.40
C THR A 126 0.46 -8.72 -20.92
N ARG A 127 -0.63 -9.51 -20.83
CA ARG A 127 -0.51 -10.94 -20.54
C ARG A 127 0.12 -11.63 -21.75
N GLY A 128 1.30 -12.24 -21.56
CA GLY A 128 2.04 -12.92 -22.62
C GLY A 128 3.14 -12.08 -23.27
N ASP A 129 3.41 -10.89 -22.72
CA ASP A 129 4.57 -10.08 -23.05
C ASP A 129 5.86 -10.94 -22.95
N LYS A 130 6.67 -10.93 -24.01
CA LYS A 130 7.93 -11.69 -24.13
C LYS A 130 9.18 -10.86 -23.84
N GLU A 131 9.03 -9.55 -23.60
CA GLU A 131 10.14 -8.65 -23.32
C GLU A 131 10.88 -9.06 -22.06
N THR A 132 12.19 -8.80 -22.04
CA THR A 132 13.00 -9.02 -20.84
C THR A 132 12.62 -8.00 -19.77
N PRO A 133 12.32 -8.42 -18.54
CA PRO A 133 12.00 -7.50 -17.47
C PRO A 133 13.17 -6.54 -17.17
N ASN A 134 12.88 -5.25 -17.09
CA ASN A 134 13.84 -4.22 -16.75
C ASN A 134 13.15 -3.11 -15.95
N CYS A 135 13.57 -2.96 -14.70
CA CYS A 135 12.99 -2.02 -13.76
C CYS A 135 13.58 -0.64 -13.99
N ILE A 136 12.82 0.21 -14.69
CA ILE A 136 13.18 1.61 -14.95
C ILE A 136 13.53 2.39 -13.67
N ASN A 137 12.89 2.10 -12.53
CA ASN A 137 13.18 2.77 -11.27
C ASN A 137 14.56 2.37 -10.71
N CYS A 138 14.89 1.08 -10.69
CA CYS A 138 16.19 0.60 -10.23
C CYS A 138 17.30 1.04 -11.19
N PHE A 139 17.06 0.94 -12.50
CA PHE A 139 17.98 1.42 -13.53
C PHE A 139 18.31 2.90 -13.37
N GLN A 140 17.29 3.77 -13.32
CA GLN A 140 17.48 5.23 -13.14
C GLN A 140 18.19 5.56 -11.82
N HIS A 141 17.87 4.85 -10.73
CA HIS A 141 18.55 5.07 -9.46
C HIS A 141 20.03 4.66 -9.53
N ASN A 142 20.36 3.54 -10.17
CA ASN A 142 21.75 3.11 -10.37
C ASN A 142 22.53 4.14 -11.19
N SER A 143 21.96 4.61 -12.31
CA SER A 143 22.61 5.63 -13.16
C SER A 143 22.82 6.95 -12.42
N LYS A 144 21.88 7.37 -11.58
CA LYS A 144 21.95 8.65 -10.85
C LYS A 144 22.88 8.60 -9.63
N PHE A 145 22.89 7.50 -8.88
CA PHE A 145 23.55 7.42 -7.57
C PHE A 145 24.71 6.41 -7.52
N GLY A 146 25.06 5.78 -8.64
CA GLY A 146 26.13 4.78 -8.70
C GLY A 146 25.84 3.49 -7.92
N THR A 147 24.58 3.21 -7.60
CA THR A 147 24.19 1.98 -6.91
C THR A 147 24.21 0.77 -7.85
N ARG A 148 24.22 -0.44 -7.28
CA ARG A 148 24.24 -1.72 -8.03
C ARG A 148 23.02 -2.58 -7.71
N TYR A 149 21.83 -1.98 -7.62
CA TYR A 149 20.61 -2.75 -7.39
C TYR A 149 20.28 -3.59 -8.62
N ASN A 150 19.84 -4.83 -8.39
CA ASN A 150 19.28 -5.64 -9.47
C ASN A 150 18.10 -4.89 -10.10
N PHE A 151 18.11 -4.77 -11.42
CA PHE A 151 17.02 -4.18 -12.21
C PHE A 151 16.40 -5.18 -13.19
N ASP A 152 16.81 -6.45 -13.20
CA ASP A 152 16.28 -7.52 -14.06
C ASP A 152 14.94 -8.07 -13.51
N HIS A 153 13.99 -7.17 -13.32
CA HIS A 153 12.65 -7.45 -12.80
C HIS A 153 11.67 -6.36 -13.26
N PRO A 154 10.35 -6.61 -13.28
CA PRO A 154 9.39 -5.57 -13.63
C PRO A 154 9.37 -4.46 -12.56
N ALA A 155 9.04 -3.24 -12.96
CA ALA A 155 8.85 -2.11 -12.04
C ALA A 155 7.71 -2.34 -11.04
N SER A 156 6.75 -3.22 -11.37
CA SER A 156 5.65 -3.64 -10.51
C SER A 156 6.05 -4.69 -9.45
N ASP A 157 7.30 -5.18 -9.45
CA ASP A 157 7.77 -6.19 -8.50
C ASP A 157 7.66 -5.69 -7.04
N LYS A 158 7.07 -6.53 -6.19
CA LYS A 158 6.92 -6.27 -4.75
C LYS A 158 8.26 -6.28 -4.01
N LYS A 159 9.28 -6.97 -4.53
CA LYS A 159 10.64 -7.07 -3.99
C LYS A 159 11.62 -6.04 -4.57
N CYS A 160 11.13 -5.09 -5.37
CA CYS A 160 11.92 -3.99 -5.93
C CYS A 160 12.60 -3.17 -4.81
N LYS A 161 13.91 -2.91 -4.94
CA LYS A 161 14.69 -2.14 -3.96
C LYS A 161 14.24 -0.69 -3.83
N ILE A 162 13.83 -0.06 -4.93
CA ILE A 162 13.28 1.30 -4.87
C ILE A 162 11.93 1.31 -4.16
N ARG A 163 11.11 0.28 -4.37
CA ARG A 163 9.85 0.12 -3.64
C ARG A 163 10.08 -0.05 -2.14
N GLU A 164 11.09 -0.81 -1.73
CA GLU A 164 11.47 -0.97 -0.32
C GLU A 164 11.86 0.38 0.29
N LYS A 165 12.67 1.19 -0.39
CA LYS A 165 13.02 2.55 0.06
C LYS A 165 11.79 3.46 0.21
N GLU A 166 10.84 3.40 -0.72
CA GLU A 166 9.59 4.16 -0.62
C GLU A 166 8.75 3.72 0.59
N ILE A 167 8.74 2.42 0.91
CA ILE A 167 8.09 1.91 2.12
C ILE A 167 8.78 2.47 3.36
N GLU A 168 10.11 2.49 3.41
CA GLU A 168 10.89 3.04 4.52
C GLU A 168 10.66 4.54 4.70
N LEU A 169 10.60 5.30 3.61
CA LEU A 169 10.26 6.73 3.63
C LEU A 169 8.84 6.98 4.15
N GLN A 170 7.86 6.14 3.79
CA GLN A 170 6.52 6.24 4.36
C GLN A 170 6.51 5.92 5.86
N LYS A 171 7.32 4.94 6.30
CA LYS A 171 7.47 4.60 7.72
C LYS A 171 8.15 5.73 8.50
N SER A 172 9.17 6.39 7.95
CA SER A 172 9.84 7.52 8.64
C SER A 172 8.93 8.73 8.82
N HIS A 173 7.90 8.88 7.99
CA HIS A 173 6.85 9.90 8.13
C HIS A 173 5.67 9.45 9.00
N SER A 174 5.74 8.26 9.59
CA SER A 174 4.72 7.72 10.49
C SER A 174 5.21 7.77 11.94
N ASN A 175 4.37 8.29 12.84
CA ASN A 175 4.65 8.33 14.26
C ASN A 175 4.37 6.95 14.87
N TYR A 176 5.40 6.14 15.09
CA TYR A 176 5.24 4.86 15.78
C TYR A 176 5.35 4.96 17.31
N GLY A 177 5.58 6.15 17.87
CA GLY A 177 5.85 6.34 19.29
C GLY A 177 7.33 6.29 19.58
#